data_AF-A0A8T5T7W5-F1
#
_entry.id   AF-A0A8T5T7W5-F1
#
_cell.length_a   1.000
_cell.length_b   1.000
_cell.length_c   1.000
_cell.angle_alpha   90.00
_cell.angle_beta   90.00
_cell.angle_gamma   90.00
#
_symmetry.space_group_name_H-M   'P 1'
#
loop_
_entity.id
_entity.type
_entity.pdbx_description
1 polymer ?
#
loop_
_entity_poly.entity_id
_entity_poly.type
_entity_poly.pdbx_seq_one_letter_code
_entity_poly.pdbx_strand_id
1 'polypeptide(L)'
;MVKKKKKTLAIILIIFFIIGMIHGLSSASLNNFLTWLLIGLWLIFTIKLYENIKRHREFNSPHNTAFFVIIPLLIGVFYSIWGSYTGILGENLIPNSNFYFSLWSLIFGLPFVIYGSHSIYRCFKKYNVIYFGTKSVKAKVLGFFLAISIIIVIISYWIAFYNVSEFYDSPFTPLRFSLDLNLFLLLIITIFNLIIFGFISNRSNIPTRDYIAQRTRRINSLTTPSTQNYGTRTRSRTIQTPTTTTRATRTTTTRPRSRTTPTSRSRSTTAKTTKSVRTQKTTSTPKIRDFSKYKPKGSYLSEEDFKCIFCFKLPKLPDDRNKGIVICPNCRYPAHADEFKDWMKTSNLCSRCSSVIPSGFRRNPRIITTKNYIMIYKHFLK
;
A
#
# COMPACT_ATOMS: atom_id res chain seq x y z
N MET A 1 -16.96 -19.58 -5.03
CA MET A 1 -17.54 -18.32 -4.49
C MET A 1 -17.52 -17.13 -5.46
N VAL A 2 -16.48 -16.92 -6.28
CA VAL A 2 -16.35 -15.73 -7.16
C VAL A 2 -17.53 -15.54 -8.13
N LYS A 3 -18.09 -16.63 -8.69
CA LYS A 3 -19.26 -16.57 -9.61
C LYS A 3 -20.54 -16.04 -8.95
N LYS A 4 -20.84 -16.44 -7.70
CA LYS A 4 -22.05 -15.99 -6.98
C LYS A 4 -22.01 -14.46 -6.73
N LYS A 5 -20.85 -13.92 -6.37
CA LYS A 5 -20.68 -12.47 -6.13
C LYS A 5 -20.86 -11.61 -7.38
N LYS A 6 -20.36 -12.06 -8.53
CA LYS A 6 -20.56 -11.37 -9.81
C LYS A 6 -22.06 -11.27 -10.16
N LYS A 7 -22.82 -12.33 -9.88
CA LYS A 7 -24.28 -12.33 -10.07
C LYS A 7 -24.98 -11.30 -9.19
N THR A 8 -24.64 -11.21 -7.90
CA THR A 8 -25.24 -10.22 -6.99
C THR A 8 -25.00 -8.78 -7.44
N LEU A 9 -23.77 -8.44 -7.87
CA LEU A 9 -23.48 -7.09 -8.35
C LEU A 9 -24.23 -6.76 -9.65
N ALA A 10 -24.40 -7.74 -10.55
CA ALA A 10 -25.18 -7.57 -11.77
C ALA A 10 -26.67 -7.35 -11.47
N ILE A 11 -27.23 -8.08 -10.50
CA ILE A 11 -28.62 -7.92 -10.06
C ILE A 11 -28.86 -6.50 -9.52
N ILE A 12 -27.95 -5.99 -8.67
CA ILE A 12 -28.04 -4.61 -8.18
C ILE A 12 -28.09 -3.62 -9.35
N LEU A 13 -27.19 -3.75 -10.32
CA LEU A 13 -27.15 -2.85 -11.47
C LEU A 13 -28.45 -2.90 -12.29
N ILE A 14 -28.98 -4.11 -12.53
CA ILE A 14 -30.23 -4.30 -13.28
C ILE A 14 -31.41 -3.66 -12.54
N ILE A 15 -31.51 -3.81 -11.22
CA ILE A 15 -32.58 -3.20 -10.42
C ILE A 15 -32.53 -1.68 -10.56
N PHE A 16 -31.37 -1.07 -10.34
CA PHE A 16 -31.23 0.39 -10.45
C PHE A 16 -31.43 0.90 -11.89
N PHE A 17 -31.08 0.09 -12.89
CA PHE A 17 -31.39 0.40 -14.30
C PHE A 17 -32.90 0.41 -14.56
N ILE A 18 -33.65 -0.59 -14.09
CA ILE A 18 -35.11 -0.67 -14.25
C ILE A 18 -35.79 0.51 -13.53
N ILE A 19 -35.40 0.78 -12.27
CA ILE A 19 -35.93 1.93 -11.51
C ILE A 19 -35.62 3.23 -12.25
N GLY A 20 -34.37 3.40 -12.70
CA GLY A 20 -33.97 4.56 -13.50
C GLY A 20 -34.82 4.71 -14.76
N MET A 21 -35.09 3.62 -15.49
CA MET A 21 -35.95 3.65 -16.69
C MET A 21 -37.36 4.11 -16.36
N ILE A 22 -37.97 3.56 -15.30
CA ILE A 22 -39.33 3.94 -14.87
C ILE A 22 -39.39 5.44 -14.52
N HIS A 23 -38.49 5.92 -13.68
CA HIS A 23 -38.47 7.32 -13.25
C HIS A 23 -38.08 8.28 -14.37
N GLY A 24 -37.10 7.90 -15.20
CA GLY A 24 -36.66 8.68 -16.35
C GLY A 24 -37.78 8.87 -17.37
N LEU A 25 -38.52 7.80 -17.69
CA LEU A 25 -39.67 7.87 -18.59
C LEU A 25 -40.85 8.64 -17.96
N SER A 26 -41.15 8.39 -16.68
CA SER A 26 -42.28 9.05 -15.99
C SER A 26 -42.14 10.56 -15.89
N SER A 27 -40.90 11.05 -15.77
CA SER A 27 -40.58 12.47 -15.65
C SER A 27 -40.03 13.09 -16.94
N ALA A 28 -39.95 12.31 -18.02
CA ALA A 28 -39.28 12.67 -19.27
C ALA A 28 -37.89 13.31 -19.07
N SER A 29 -37.12 12.81 -18.08
CA SER A 29 -35.85 13.42 -17.66
C SER A 29 -34.70 12.42 -17.66
N LEU A 30 -33.70 12.68 -18.51
CA LEU A 30 -32.46 11.91 -18.55
C LEU A 30 -31.68 12.01 -17.22
N ASN A 31 -31.74 13.17 -16.56
CA ASN A 31 -31.08 13.38 -15.27
C ASN A 31 -31.62 12.42 -14.21
N ASN A 32 -32.95 12.23 -14.15
CA ASN A 32 -33.57 11.28 -13.22
C ASN A 32 -33.16 9.82 -13.50
N PHE A 33 -33.08 9.42 -14.77
CA PHE A 33 -32.56 8.11 -15.15
C PHE A 33 -31.11 7.92 -14.67
N LEU A 34 -30.24 8.89 -14.98
CA LEU A 34 -28.82 8.83 -14.64
C LEU A 34 -28.58 8.86 -13.13
N THR A 35 -29.35 9.64 -12.38
CA THR A 35 -29.32 9.66 -10.91
C THR A 35 -29.47 8.26 -10.32
N TRP A 36 -30.49 7.51 -10.72
CA TRP A 36 -30.72 6.14 -10.22
C TRP A 36 -29.61 5.18 -10.64
N LEU A 37 -29.16 5.26 -11.89
CA LEU A 37 -28.06 4.43 -12.38
C LEU A 37 -26.77 4.66 -11.57
N LEU A 38 -26.49 5.93 -11.25
CA LEU A 38 -25.33 6.31 -10.45
C LEU A 38 -25.45 5.84 -9.00
N ILE A 39 -26.63 5.91 -8.37
CA ILE A 39 -26.82 5.33 -7.03
C ILE A 39 -26.45 3.83 -7.05
N GLY A 40 -26.86 3.09 -8.09
CA GLY A 40 -26.49 1.68 -8.27
C GLY A 40 -24.98 1.46 -8.43
N LEU A 41 -24.32 2.28 -9.26
CA LEU A 41 -22.86 2.22 -9.44
C LEU A 41 -22.10 2.57 -8.15
N TRP A 42 -22.58 3.58 -7.40
CA TRP A 42 -22.04 3.94 -6.10
C TRP A 42 -22.13 2.77 -5.12
N LEU A 43 -23.28 2.11 -5.03
CA LEU A 43 -23.48 0.97 -4.13
C LEU A 43 -22.52 -0.18 -4.46
N ILE A 44 -22.39 -0.52 -5.75
CA ILE A 44 -21.45 -1.55 -6.23
C ILE A 44 -20.01 -1.17 -5.87
N PHE A 45 -19.63 0.10 -6.06
CA PHE A 45 -18.30 0.58 -5.70
C PHE A 45 -18.06 0.49 -4.18
N THR A 46 -19.00 0.95 -3.36
CA THR A 46 -18.92 0.90 -1.90
C THR A 46 -18.76 -0.53 -1.39
N ILE A 47 -19.54 -1.49 -1.91
CA ILE A 47 -19.40 -2.92 -1.58
C ILE A 47 -17.98 -3.40 -1.91
N LYS A 48 -17.48 -3.11 -3.12
CA LYS A 48 -16.11 -3.50 -3.54
C LYS A 48 -15.04 -2.85 -2.67
N LEU A 49 -15.23 -1.59 -2.27
CA LEU A 49 -14.31 -0.87 -1.40
C LEU A 49 -14.23 -1.56 -0.03
N TYR A 50 -15.37 -1.84 0.61
CA TYR A 50 -15.40 -2.55 1.90
C TYR A 50 -14.82 -3.97 1.81
N GLU A 51 -15.10 -4.72 0.74
CA GLU A 51 -14.48 -6.03 0.52
C GLU A 51 -12.95 -5.93 0.45
N ASN A 52 -12.43 -4.93 -0.27
CA ASN A 52 -11.00 -4.69 -0.36
C ASN A 52 -10.41 -4.24 0.98
N ILE A 53 -11.09 -3.38 1.75
CA ILE A 53 -10.67 -2.98 3.10
C ILE A 53 -10.60 -4.21 4.01
N LYS A 54 -11.64 -5.05 4.01
CA LYS A 54 -11.70 -6.28 4.81
C LYS A 54 -10.53 -7.21 4.46
N ARG A 55 -10.30 -7.45 3.17
CA ARG A 55 -9.17 -8.25 2.70
C ARG A 55 -7.83 -7.68 3.17
N HIS A 56 -7.62 -6.37 3.06
CA HIS A 56 -6.35 -5.76 3.51
C HIS A 56 -6.19 -5.77 5.03
N ARG A 57 -7.29 -5.67 5.78
CA ARG A 57 -7.29 -5.79 7.25
C ARG A 57 -6.92 -7.20 7.70
N GLU A 58 -7.44 -8.24 7.06
CA GLU A 58 -7.10 -9.64 7.33
C GLU A 58 -5.58 -9.89 7.20
N PHE A 59 -4.94 -9.25 6.22
CA PHE A 59 -3.49 -9.38 6.00
C PHE A 59 -2.64 -8.30 6.69
N ASN A 60 -3.24 -7.41 7.50
CA ASN A 60 -2.58 -6.24 8.10
C ASN A 60 -1.78 -5.41 7.07
N SER A 61 -2.27 -5.34 5.83
CA SER A 61 -1.61 -4.63 4.75
C SER A 61 -1.85 -3.13 4.86
N PRO A 62 -0.83 -2.29 4.63
CA PRO A 62 -1.06 -0.86 4.47
C PRO A 62 -2.00 -0.59 3.28
N HIS A 63 -2.80 0.48 3.39
CA HIS A 63 -3.69 0.95 2.32
C HIS A 63 -2.92 1.78 1.28
N ASN A 64 -1.71 1.34 0.90
CA ASN A 64 -0.80 2.05 -0.01
C ASN A 64 -0.83 1.45 -1.43
N THR A 65 -1.97 0.94 -1.85
CA THR A 65 -2.20 0.48 -3.23
C THR A 65 -2.88 1.57 -4.05
N ALA A 66 -2.65 1.59 -5.36
CA ALA A 66 -3.31 2.50 -6.28
C ALA A 66 -4.85 2.51 -6.15
N PHE A 67 -5.45 1.35 -5.86
CA PHE A 67 -6.88 1.22 -5.62
C PHE A 67 -7.38 2.21 -4.55
N PHE A 68 -6.80 2.19 -3.35
CA PHE A 68 -7.21 3.08 -2.25
C PHE A 68 -6.80 4.53 -2.45
N VAL A 69 -5.66 4.78 -3.11
CA VAL A 69 -5.15 6.14 -3.24
C VAL A 69 -5.87 6.92 -4.34
N ILE A 70 -6.17 6.25 -5.47
CA ILE A 70 -6.67 6.92 -6.68
C ILE A 70 -8.19 6.79 -6.78
N ILE A 71 -8.74 5.59 -6.62
CA ILE A 71 -10.12 5.34 -7.04
C ILE A 71 -11.16 6.05 -6.16
N PRO A 72 -11.11 5.97 -4.82
CA PRO A 72 -12.02 6.73 -3.97
C PRO A 72 -12.00 8.22 -4.30
N LEU A 73 -10.82 8.78 -4.53
CA LEU A 73 -10.68 10.20 -4.86
C LEU A 73 -11.34 10.57 -6.19
N LEU A 74 -11.12 9.77 -7.24
CA LEU A 74 -11.80 9.96 -8.53
C LEU A 74 -13.32 9.84 -8.40
N ILE A 75 -13.81 8.88 -7.61
CA ILE A 75 -15.24 8.72 -7.33
C ILE A 75 -15.76 9.95 -6.58
N GLY A 76 -15.06 10.44 -5.56
CA GLY A 76 -15.46 11.65 -4.83
C GLY A 76 -15.58 12.88 -5.72
N VAL A 77 -14.60 13.11 -6.61
CA VAL A 77 -14.65 14.20 -7.60
C VAL A 77 -15.82 14.01 -8.56
N PHE A 78 -15.98 12.80 -9.13
CA PHE A 78 -17.06 12.48 -10.06
C PHE A 78 -18.45 12.72 -9.45
N TYR A 79 -18.71 12.21 -8.26
CA TYR A 79 -20.03 12.38 -7.61
C TYR A 79 -20.30 13.81 -7.15
N SER A 80 -19.25 14.59 -6.85
CA SER A 80 -19.42 16.01 -6.52
C SER A 80 -19.74 16.83 -7.77
N ILE A 81 -19.06 16.59 -8.90
CA ILE A 81 -19.41 17.18 -10.20
C ILE A 81 -20.84 16.80 -10.61
N TRP A 82 -21.19 15.52 -10.48
CA TRP A 82 -22.52 15.05 -10.87
C TRP A 82 -23.65 15.60 -9.98
N GLY A 83 -23.31 16.10 -8.78
CA GLY A 83 -24.28 16.75 -7.90
C GLY A 83 -25.03 17.91 -8.57
N SER A 84 -24.41 18.62 -9.51
CA SER A 84 -25.07 19.71 -10.25
C SER A 84 -26.08 19.23 -11.31
N TYR A 85 -26.09 17.92 -11.62
CA TYR A 85 -26.90 17.31 -12.69
C TYR A 85 -27.93 16.31 -12.17
N THR A 86 -27.95 16.01 -10.86
CA THR A 86 -28.91 15.05 -10.31
C THR A 86 -30.31 15.64 -10.20
N GLY A 87 -31.33 14.88 -10.63
CA GLY A 87 -32.73 15.28 -10.47
C GLY A 87 -33.35 14.90 -9.12
N ILE A 88 -32.64 14.13 -8.29
CA ILE A 88 -33.08 13.72 -6.93
C ILE A 88 -31.96 14.04 -5.94
N LEU A 89 -32.33 14.44 -4.71
CA LEU A 89 -31.40 14.82 -3.63
C LEU A 89 -30.48 16.01 -3.99
N GLY A 90 -30.83 16.76 -5.03
CA GLY A 90 -30.09 17.92 -5.53
C GLY A 90 -30.46 19.25 -4.87
N GLU A 91 -31.33 19.23 -3.85
CA GLU A 91 -31.72 20.41 -3.09
C GLU A 91 -30.51 20.99 -2.36
N ASN A 92 -30.35 22.32 -2.41
CA ASN A 92 -29.25 22.99 -1.71
C ASN A 92 -29.57 23.06 -0.22
N LEU A 93 -28.72 22.44 0.60
CA LEU A 93 -28.81 22.42 2.06
C LEU A 93 -28.40 23.74 2.69
N ILE A 94 -27.71 24.62 1.94
CA ILE A 94 -27.30 25.95 2.39
C ILE A 94 -28.05 27.00 1.55
N PRO A 95 -29.32 27.29 1.89
CA PRO A 95 -30.12 28.25 1.14
C PRO A 95 -29.45 29.63 1.17
N ASN A 96 -29.62 30.41 0.09
CA ASN A 96 -29.12 31.78 -0.06
C ASN A 96 -27.59 31.95 -0.02
N SER A 97 -26.83 30.88 -0.27
CA SER A 97 -25.38 30.96 -0.41
C SER A 97 -24.93 30.79 -1.86
N ASN A 98 -23.75 31.34 -2.19
CA ASN A 98 -23.09 31.12 -3.48
C ASN A 98 -22.49 29.71 -3.62
N PHE A 99 -22.61 28.89 -2.57
CA PHE A 99 -22.11 27.53 -2.52
C PHE A 99 -23.24 26.54 -2.73
N TYR A 100 -22.98 25.55 -3.57
CA TYR A 100 -23.84 24.40 -3.74
C TYR A 100 -23.41 23.30 -2.79
N PHE A 101 -24.31 22.88 -1.90
CA PHE A 101 -24.09 21.73 -1.06
C PHE A 101 -25.39 20.95 -0.91
N SER A 102 -25.50 19.81 -1.57
CA SER A 102 -26.72 19.00 -1.57
C SER A 102 -26.60 17.72 -0.78
N LEU A 103 -27.74 17.09 -0.50
CA LEU A 103 -27.79 15.77 0.13
C LEU A 103 -27.09 14.71 -0.74
N TRP A 104 -27.14 14.86 -2.06
CA TRP A 104 -26.34 14.06 -3.00
C TRP A 104 -24.83 14.20 -2.73
N SER A 105 -24.33 15.43 -2.72
CA SER A 105 -22.91 15.71 -2.45
C SER A 105 -22.51 15.22 -1.06
N LEU A 106 -23.37 15.35 -0.06
CA LEU A 106 -23.14 14.87 1.31
C LEU A 106 -23.02 13.34 1.40
N ILE A 107 -23.93 12.59 0.78
CA ILE A 107 -23.97 11.12 0.88
C ILE A 107 -22.95 10.47 -0.05
N PHE A 108 -22.89 10.91 -1.31
CA PHE A 108 -22.18 10.20 -2.37
C PHE A 108 -20.78 10.74 -2.63
N GLY A 109 -20.58 12.06 -2.52
CA GLY A 109 -19.29 12.72 -2.79
C GLY A 109 -18.40 12.80 -1.55
N LEU A 110 -18.90 13.40 -0.47
CA LEU A 110 -18.11 13.82 0.68
C LEU A 110 -17.31 12.68 1.35
N PRO A 111 -17.87 11.46 1.60
CA PRO A 111 -17.10 10.39 2.25
C PRO A 111 -15.84 10.02 1.46
N PHE A 112 -15.92 10.08 0.13
CA PHE A 112 -14.82 9.77 -0.76
C PHE A 112 -13.86 10.93 -0.96
N VAL A 113 -14.34 12.17 -0.91
CA VAL A 113 -13.49 13.37 -0.83
C VAL A 113 -12.64 13.35 0.43
N ILE A 114 -13.24 13.05 1.59
CA ILE A 114 -12.52 12.92 2.87
C ILE A 114 -11.50 11.77 2.79
N TYR A 115 -11.91 10.61 2.30
CA TYR A 115 -11.02 9.45 2.15
C TYR A 115 -9.85 9.73 1.19
N GLY A 116 -10.13 10.35 0.05
CA GLY A 116 -9.17 10.70 -0.97
C GLY A 116 -8.16 11.74 -0.48
N SER A 117 -8.64 12.78 0.21
CA SER A 117 -7.82 13.82 0.83
C SER A 117 -6.86 13.23 1.87
N HIS A 118 -7.38 12.37 2.74
CA HIS A 118 -6.56 11.66 3.71
C HIS A 118 -5.57 10.68 3.05
N SER A 119 -5.91 10.11 1.89
CA SER A 119 -5.00 9.27 1.10
C SER A 119 -3.85 10.08 0.52
N ILE A 120 -4.11 11.27 -0.04
CA ILE A 120 -3.08 12.21 -0.53
C ILE A 120 -2.15 12.62 0.63
N TYR A 121 -2.72 13.02 1.76
CA TYR A 121 -1.97 13.32 2.97
C TYR A 121 -1.01 12.16 3.34
N ARG A 122 -1.51 10.92 3.31
CA ARG A 122 -0.69 9.74 3.59
C ARG A 122 0.40 9.51 2.55
N CYS A 123 0.19 9.84 1.28
CA CYS A 123 1.25 9.79 0.26
C CYS A 123 2.43 10.67 0.66
N PHE A 124 2.17 11.88 1.16
CA PHE A 124 3.21 12.82 1.58
C PHE A 124 3.81 12.51 2.95
N LYS A 125 3.00 12.06 3.93
CA LYS A 125 3.46 11.88 5.33
C LYS A 125 3.78 10.44 5.75
N LYS A 126 3.04 9.44 5.29
CA LYS A 126 3.15 8.05 5.78
C LYS A 126 3.77 7.06 4.78
N TYR A 127 3.34 7.08 3.53
CA TYR A 127 3.74 6.08 2.53
C TYR A 127 5.09 6.44 1.92
N ASN A 128 5.98 5.46 1.76
CA ASN A 128 7.22 5.62 0.99
C ASN A 128 6.99 5.26 -0.48
N VAL A 129 6.18 4.23 -0.70
CA VAL A 129 5.92 3.62 -2.01
C VAL A 129 4.44 3.27 -2.11
N ILE A 130 3.90 3.40 -3.31
CA ILE A 130 2.54 3.00 -3.67
C ILE A 130 2.59 1.90 -4.70
N TYR A 131 1.83 0.84 -4.48
CA TYR A 131 1.86 -0.37 -5.30
C TYR A 131 0.78 -0.33 -6.40
N PHE A 132 1.22 -0.63 -7.63
CA PHE A 132 0.41 -0.84 -8.82
C PHE A 132 0.55 -2.30 -9.26
N GLY A 133 -0.20 -3.17 -8.59
CA GLY A 133 -0.03 -4.61 -8.78
C GLY A 133 1.37 -5.06 -8.37
N THR A 134 2.19 -5.44 -9.35
CA THR A 134 3.59 -5.85 -9.14
C THR A 134 4.60 -4.71 -9.22
N LYS A 135 4.20 -3.54 -9.76
CA LYS A 135 5.06 -2.36 -9.85
C LYS A 135 4.88 -1.48 -8.64
N SER A 136 5.90 -0.67 -8.34
CA SER A 136 5.90 0.23 -7.20
C SER A 136 6.42 1.60 -7.62
N VAL A 137 5.77 2.67 -7.13
CA VAL A 137 6.08 4.06 -7.46
C VAL A 137 6.31 4.83 -6.18
N LYS A 138 7.26 5.78 -6.17
CA LYS A 138 7.52 6.65 -5.02
C LYS A 138 6.23 7.40 -4.63
N ALA A 139 5.81 7.25 -3.37
CA ALA A 139 4.53 7.78 -2.91
C ALA A 139 4.43 9.31 -3.05
N LYS A 140 5.51 10.04 -2.77
CA LYS A 140 5.56 11.50 -2.96
C LYS A 140 5.35 11.93 -4.41
N VAL A 141 5.99 11.24 -5.37
CA VAL A 141 5.84 11.53 -6.81
C VAL A 141 4.41 11.35 -7.25
N LEU A 142 3.79 10.22 -6.87
CA LEU A 142 2.37 10.00 -7.17
C LEU A 142 1.47 11.00 -6.44
N GLY A 143 1.79 11.37 -5.20
CA GLY A 143 1.06 12.36 -4.42
C GLY A 143 1.04 13.73 -5.10
N PHE A 144 2.18 14.23 -5.59
CA PHE A 144 2.26 15.47 -6.37
C PHE A 144 1.47 15.37 -7.66
N PHE A 145 1.65 14.30 -8.42
CA PHE A 145 0.92 14.08 -9.67
C PHE A 145 -0.60 14.10 -9.46
N LEU A 146 -1.10 13.37 -8.45
CA LEU A 146 -2.52 13.34 -8.12
C LEU A 146 -3.02 14.70 -7.65
N ALA A 147 -2.29 15.37 -6.75
CA ALA A 147 -2.70 16.67 -6.22
C ALA A 147 -2.81 17.73 -7.33
N ILE A 148 -1.80 17.80 -8.21
CA ILE A 148 -1.82 18.70 -9.38
C ILE A 148 -2.95 18.34 -10.33
N SER A 149 -3.14 17.05 -10.63
CA SER A 149 -4.21 16.59 -11.50
C SER A 149 -5.60 16.96 -10.96
N ILE A 150 -5.82 16.89 -9.65
CA ILE A 150 -7.10 17.27 -9.03
C ILE A 150 -7.33 18.77 -9.11
N ILE A 151 -6.30 19.57 -8.82
CA ILE A 151 -6.38 21.03 -8.94
C ILE A 151 -6.76 21.40 -10.37
N ILE A 152 -6.09 20.82 -11.37
CA ILE A 152 -6.40 21.05 -12.79
C ILE A 152 -7.85 20.64 -13.09
N VAL A 153 -8.29 19.44 -12.70
CA VAL A 153 -9.65 18.97 -12.97
C VAL A 153 -10.70 19.88 -12.34
N ILE A 154 -10.52 20.32 -11.09
CA ILE A 154 -11.47 21.21 -10.41
C ILE A 154 -11.54 22.58 -11.10
N ILE A 155 -10.38 23.17 -11.41
CA ILE A 155 -10.32 24.48 -12.08
C ILE A 155 -10.92 24.39 -13.49
N SER A 156 -10.53 23.38 -14.27
CA SER A 156 -11.07 23.15 -15.61
C SER A 156 -12.58 22.90 -15.57
N TYR A 157 -13.08 22.17 -14.57
CA TYR A 157 -14.51 21.98 -14.36
C TYR A 157 -15.20 23.33 -14.12
N TRP A 158 -14.73 24.16 -13.20
CA TRP A 158 -15.37 25.44 -12.93
C TRP A 158 -15.32 26.39 -14.13
N ILE A 159 -14.19 26.47 -14.83
CA ILE A 159 -14.07 27.27 -16.07
C ILE A 159 -15.08 26.79 -17.11
N ALA A 160 -15.15 25.48 -17.37
CA ALA A 160 -16.11 24.92 -18.31
C ALA A 160 -17.55 25.16 -17.85
N PHE A 161 -17.82 25.00 -16.56
CA PHE A 161 -19.14 25.18 -15.97
C PHE A 161 -19.68 26.62 -16.14
N TYR A 162 -18.84 27.63 -15.89
CA TYR A 162 -19.20 29.04 -16.05
C TYR A 162 -19.21 29.51 -17.51
N ASN A 163 -18.40 28.91 -18.39
CA ASN A 163 -18.43 29.26 -19.81
C ASN A 163 -19.61 28.60 -20.54
N VAL A 164 -19.97 27.37 -20.20
CA VAL A 164 -21.08 26.63 -20.83
C VAL A 164 -22.43 27.17 -20.39
N SER A 165 -22.53 27.71 -19.16
CA SER A 165 -23.76 28.32 -18.66
C SER A 165 -24.25 29.50 -19.49
N GLU A 166 -23.35 30.17 -20.21
CA GLU A 166 -23.68 31.35 -21.03
C GLU A 166 -24.13 30.98 -22.46
N PHE A 167 -23.93 29.74 -22.92
CA PHE A 167 -23.93 29.45 -24.36
C PHE A 167 -24.91 28.39 -24.88
N TYR A 168 -25.60 27.57 -24.06
CA TYR A 168 -26.43 26.46 -24.61
C TYR A 168 -27.69 26.05 -23.83
N ASP A 169 -28.81 25.93 -24.54
CA ASP A 169 -29.97 25.06 -24.23
C ASP A 169 -29.60 23.57 -24.46
N SER A 170 -28.60 23.07 -23.72
CA SER A 170 -28.15 21.68 -23.80
C SER A 170 -29.03 20.76 -22.95
N PRO A 171 -29.26 19.49 -23.36
CA PRO A 171 -29.85 18.46 -22.49
C PRO A 171 -29.00 18.16 -21.23
N PHE A 172 -27.77 18.69 -21.17
CA PHE A 172 -26.89 18.67 -20.00
C PHE A 172 -26.75 20.05 -19.35
N THR A 173 -27.82 20.85 -19.35
CA THR A 173 -27.87 22.07 -18.55
C THR A 173 -27.84 21.69 -17.07
N PRO A 174 -26.89 22.24 -16.28
CA PRO A 174 -26.86 21.98 -14.85
C PRO A 174 -28.12 22.58 -14.22
N LEU A 175 -28.71 21.84 -13.29
CA LEU A 175 -29.95 22.27 -12.62
C LEU A 175 -29.70 23.46 -11.68
N ARG A 176 -28.44 23.70 -11.28
CA ARG A 176 -28.04 24.72 -10.31
C ARG A 176 -26.68 25.31 -10.67
N PHE A 177 -26.59 26.63 -10.76
CA PHE A 177 -25.36 27.37 -11.02
C PHE A 177 -24.75 27.90 -9.71
N SER A 178 -23.87 27.13 -9.07
CA SER A 178 -23.11 27.57 -7.88
C SER A 178 -21.86 26.71 -7.69
N LEU A 179 -20.89 27.23 -6.92
CA LEU A 179 -19.65 26.50 -6.62
C LEU A 179 -19.94 25.32 -5.71
N ASP A 180 -19.69 24.09 -6.16
CA ASP A 180 -19.83 22.91 -5.31
C ASP A 180 -18.85 22.96 -4.13
N LEU A 181 -19.41 22.91 -2.92
CA LEU A 181 -18.66 23.06 -1.67
C LEU A 181 -17.70 21.89 -1.45
N ASN A 182 -18.04 20.66 -1.86
CA ASN A 182 -17.14 19.51 -1.72
C ASN A 182 -15.89 19.68 -2.58
N LEU A 183 -16.05 20.11 -3.82
CA LEU A 183 -14.92 20.38 -4.71
C LEU A 183 -14.08 21.54 -4.19
N PHE A 184 -14.71 22.60 -3.67
CA PHE A 184 -13.99 23.71 -3.05
C PHE A 184 -13.18 23.28 -1.82
N LEU A 185 -13.78 22.48 -0.92
CA LEU A 185 -13.08 21.91 0.23
C LEU A 185 -11.93 20.98 -0.21
N LEU A 186 -12.16 20.13 -1.22
CA LEU A 186 -11.11 19.28 -1.78
C LEU A 186 -9.95 20.10 -2.34
N LEU A 187 -10.24 21.21 -3.03
CA LEU A 187 -9.24 22.12 -3.57
C LEU A 187 -8.37 22.70 -2.45
N ILE A 188 -8.99 23.29 -1.43
CA ILE A 188 -8.28 23.88 -0.28
C ILE A 188 -7.42 22.83 0.41
N ILE A 189 -7.99 21.66 0.73
CA ILE A 189 -7.27 20.60 1.43
C ILE A 189 -6.11 20.07 0.56
N THR A 190 -6.29 19.98 -0.75
CA THR A 190 -5.24 19.52 -1.67
C THR A 190 -4.10 20.52 -1.74
N ILE A 191 -4.39 21.82 -1.88
CA ILE A 191 -3.40 22.90 -1.85
C ILE A 191 -2.64 22.91 -0.53
N PHE A 192 -3.36 22.84 0.59
CA PHE A 192 -2.76 22.76 1.93
C PHE A 192 -1.81 21.57 2.08
N ASN A 193 -2.25 20.38 1.62
CA ASN A 193 -1.40 19.19 1.66
C ASN A 193 -0.14 19.33 0.80
N LEU A 194 -0.27 19.97 -0.38
CA LEU A 194 0.82 20.17 -1.32
C LEU A 194 1.85 21.15 -0.76
N ILE A 195 1.42 22.30 -0.20
CA ILE A 195 2.32 23.31 0.38
C ILE A 195 3.03 22.74 1.62
N ILE A 196 2.29 22.22 2.59
CA ILE A 196 2.86 21.84 3.89
C ILE A 196 3.59 20.50 3.83
N PHE A 197 2.97 19.47 3.27
CA PHE A 197 3.55 18.13 3.28
C PHE A 197 4.32 17.80 2.00
N GLY A 198 4.02 18.47 0.89
CA GLY A 198 4.78 18.34 -0.35
C GLY A 198 6.12 19.06 -0.28
N PHE A 199 6.09 20.39 -0.09
CA PHE A 199 7.29 21.23 -0.16
C PHE A 199 8.02 21.41 1.17
N ILE A 200 7.31 21.71 2.26
CA ILE A 200 7.95 22.04 3.55
C ILE A 200 8.44 20.79 4.29
N SER A 201 7.74 19.66 4.14
CA SER A 201 8.09 18.41 4.82
C SER A 201 9.22 17.65 4.10
N ASN A 202 10.45 18.08 4.36
CA ASN A 202 11.63 17.24 4.15
C ASN A 202 11.57 16.05 5.10
N ARG A 203 11.07 14.91 4.59
CA ARG A 203 11.18 13.66 5.33
C ARG A 203 12.67 13.34 5.47
N SER A 204 13.15 13.31 6.71
CA SER A 204 14.27 12.46 7.06
C SER A 204 13.85 11.03 6.69
N ASN A 205 14.65 10.36 5.85
CA ASN A 205 14.43 8.99 5.41
C ASN A 205 14.63 8.00 6.58
N ILE A 206 13.75 8.05 7.58
CA ILE A 206 13.77 7.13 8.70
C ILE A 206 12.52 6.26 8.56
N PRO A 207 12.63 5.02 8.03
CA PRO A 207 11.58 4.04 8.23
C PRO A 207 11.47 3.85 9.74
N THR A 208 10.28 4.10 10.27
CA THR A 208 9.96 4.15 11.69
C THR A 208 10.32 2.81 12.34
N ARG A 209 11.53 2.73 12.89
CA ARG A 209 11.99 1.68 13.80
C ARG A 209 10.94 1.40 14.87
N ASP A 210 10.20 2.43 15.26
CA ASP A 210 9.12 2.36 16.24
C ASP A 210 7.86 1.69 15.71
N TYR A 211 7.48 1.85 14.44
CA TYR A 211 6.34 1.12 13.87
C TYR A 211 6.66 -0.38 13.76
N ILE A 212 7.89 -0.71 13.39
CA ILE A 212 8.38 -2.10 13.38
C ILE A 212 8.46 -2.64 14.81
N ALA A 213 8.99 -1.87 15.77
CA ALA A 213 9.09 -2.27 17.18
C ALA A 213 7.71 -2.42 17.86
N GLN A 214 6.75 -1.56 17.57
CA GLN A 214 5.38 -1.61 18.11
C GLN A 214 4.61 -2.81 17.54
N ARG A 215 4.82 -3.13 16.26
CA ARG A 215 4.32 -4.37 15.64
C ARG A 215 4.98 -5.61 16.26
N THR A 216 6.28 -5.58 16.52
CA THR A 216 7.02 -6.67 17.20
C THR A 216 6.51 -6.92 18.61
N ARG A 217 6.26 -5.87 19.42
CA ARG A 217 5.70 -6.03 20.78
C ARG A 217 4.32 -6.69 20.75
N ARG A 218 3.46 -6.30 19.81
CA ARG A 218 2.11 -6.85 19.67
C ARG A 218 2.09 -8.29 19.17
N ILE A 219 3.02 -8.66 18.29
CA ILE A 219 3.15 -10.05 17.83
C ILE A 219 3.73 -10.90 18.96
N ASN A 220 4.78 -10.45 19.64
CA ASN A 220 5.34 -11.16 20.79
C ASN A 220 4.28 -11.37 21.89
N SER A 221 3.42 -10.39 22.18
CA SER A 221 2.33 -10.59 23.16
C SER A 221 1.27 -11.62 22.71
N LEU A 222 1.16 -11.92 21.42
CA LEU A 222 0.19 -12.87 20.86
C LEU A 222 0.80 -14.26 20.62
N THR A 223 2.11 -14.35 20.39
CA THR A 223 2.80 -15.61 20.07
C THR A 223 3.61 -16.18 21.24
N THR A 224 3.81 -15.42 22.31
CA THR A 224 4.39 -15.98 23.54
C THR A 224 3.24 -16.59 24.34
N PRO A 225 3.19 -17.91 24.55
CA PRO A 225 2.28 -18.47 25.54
C PRO A 225 2.59 -17.78 26.87
N SER A 226 1.56 -17.29 27.55
CA SER A 226 1.67 -16.88 28.95
C SER A 226 2.16 -18.11 29.73
N THR A 227 3.48 -18.25 29.90
CA THR A 227 4.03 -19.01 31.01
C THR A 227 3.65 -18.21 32.24
N GLN A 228 2.41 -18.46 32.68
CA GLN A 228 1.92 -18.17 33.99
C GLN A 228 2.84 -18.98 34.91
N ASN A 229 3.93 -18.35 35.33
CA ASN A 229 4.77 -18.84 36.39
C ASN A 229 3.85 -18.97 37.61
N TYR A 230 3.38 -20.18 37.87
CA TYR A 230 3.06 -20.61 39.23
C TYR A 230 4.36 -20.53 40.02
N GLY A 231 4.66 -19.30 40.45
CA GLY A 231 5.68 -19.05 41.46
C GLY A 231 5.13 -19.58 42.76
N THR A 232 5.56 -20.79 43.11
CA THR A 232 5.52 -21.33 44.47
C THR A 232 6.26 -20.33 45.36
N ARG A 233 5.52 -19.40 45.95
CA ARG A 233 6.07 -18.39 46.85
C ARG A 233 6.25 -19.04 48.21
N THR A 234 7.38 -19.70 48.37
CA THR A 234 7.92 -20.06 49.68
C THR A 234 8.12 -18.76 50.46
N ARG A 235 7.36 -18.63 51.53
CA ARG A 235 7.40 -17.53 52.49
C ARG A 235 8.74 -17.61 53.24
N SER A 236 9.69 -16.75 52.88
CA SER A 236 10.78 -16.39 53.80
C SER A 236 10.80 -14.89 54.00
N ARG A 237 10.92 -14.52 55.26
CA ARG A 237 10.51 -13.28 55.90
C ARG A 237 11.74 -12.73 56.60
N THR A 238 12.36 -11.69 56.04
CA THR A 238 13.38 -10.84 56.71
C THR A 238 13.38 -9.50 55.97
N ILE A 239 12.65 -8.47 56.42
CA ILE A 239 12.94 -7.47 57.46
C ILE A 239 14.23 -6.66 57.19
N GLN A 240 14.03 -5.34 56.95
CA GLN A 240 14.92 -4.18 57.22
C GLN A 240 16.14 -3.95 56.28
N THR A 241 16.56 -2.75 55.83
CA THR A 241 16.29 -1.31 56.09
C THR A 241 16.93 -0.51 54.91
N PRO A 242 16.51 0.74 54.60
CA PRO A 242 17.10 1.55 53.53
C PRO A 242 18.27 2.44 54.01
N THR A 243 19.27 2.66 53.16
CA THR A 243 20.20 3.78 53.35
C THR A 243 20.73 4.36 52.03
N THR A 244 20.55 5.67 51.93
CA THR A 244 21.21 6.68 51.09
C THR A 244 22.73 6.56 51.06
N THR A 245 23.39 6.84 49.92
CA THR A 245 24.32 7.99 49.73
C THR A 245 25.10 7.95 48.41
N THR A 246 25.20 9.15 47.84
CA THR A 246 26.23 9.75 46.96
C THR A 246 27.61 9.08 46.87
N ARG A 247 28.27 9.15 45.69
CA ARG A 247 29.59 9.83 45.46
C ARG A 247 30.30 9.44 44.13
N ALA A 248 30.45 10.45 43.26
CA ALA A 248 31.66 10.95 42.57
C ALA A 248 32.68 10.02 41.83
N THR A 249 32.87 10.35 40.54
CA THR A 249 34.14 10.72 39.84
C THR A 249 35.29 9.72 39.66
N ARG A 250 35.68 9.45 38.39
CA ARG A 250 37.06 9.56 37.79
C ARG A 250 37.13 8.88 36.41
N THR A 251 37.33 9.61 35.31
CA THR A 251 38.58 10.03 34.61
C THR A 251 39.25 9.00 33.67
N THR A 252 39.56 9.53 32.46
CA THR A 252 40.75 9.34 31.61
C THR A 252 41.01 7.99 30.93
N THR A 253 41.06 7.98 29.59
CA THR A 253 42.35 8.10 28.87
C THR A 253 42.20 8.23 27.35
N THR A 254 43.10 9.05 26.82
CA THR A 254 43.34 9.47 25.44
C THR A 254 44.25 8.48 24.70
N ARG A 255 44.03 8.29 23.39
CA ARG A 255 45.13 8.15 22.42
C ARG A 255 44.67 8.31 20.96
N PRO A 256 45.25 9.26 20.20
CA PRO A 256 45.09 9.36 18.75
C PRO A 256 46.26 8.66 18.03
N ARG A 257 46.04 8.17 16.80
CA ARG A 257 47.15 7.92 15.87
C ARG A 257 46.72 8.16 14.42
N SER A 258 47.17 9.29 13.91
CA SER A 258 47.34 9.62 12.50
C SER A 258 48.52 8.84 11.91
N ARG A 259 48.42 8.39 10.66
CA ARG A 259 49.55 8.47 9.71
C ARG A 259 49.09 8.45 8.26
N THR A 260 49.74 9.32 7.54
CA THR A 260 49.60 9.81 6.16
C THR A 260 50.09 8.83 5.09
N THR A 261 49.55 9.05 3.89
CA THR A 261 49.99 8.61 2.54
C THR A 261 51.48 8.88 2.24
N PRO A 262 52.07 8.20 1.24
CA PRO A 262 52.14 8.82 -0.09
C PRO A 262 51.93 7.87 -1.29
N THR A 263 51.45 8.52 -2.34
CA THR A 263 51.39 8.15 -3.76
C THR A 263 52.72 7.68 -4.34
N SER A 264 52.69 6.63 -5.15
CA SER A 264 53.64 6.45 -6.25
C SER A 264 52.95 5.93 -7.51
N ARG A 265 53.43 6.49 -8.60
CA ARG A 265 52.91 6.52 -9.97
C ARG A 265 53.67 5.45 -10.74
N SER A 266 52.98 4.48 -11.36
CA SER A 266 53.63 3.61 -12.36
C SER A 266 52.72 3.32 -13.55
N ARG A 267 53.07 4.04 -14.61
CA ARG A 267 53.07 3.73 -16.05
C ARG A 267 52.35 2.46 -16.55
N SER A 268 51.47 2.73 -17.49
CA SER A 268 50.90 1.87 -18.51
C SER A 268 51.91 0.92 -19.18
N THR A 269 51.54 -0.36 -19.26
CA THR A 269 51.93 -1.25 -20.37
C THR A 269 50.71 -2.02 -20.85
N THR A 270 50.49 -1.87 -22.14
CA THR A 270 49.38 -2.41 -22.93
C THR A 270 49.61 -3.90 -23.16
N ALA A 271 48.83 -4.77 -22.51
CA ALA A 271 48.79 -6.19 -22.82
C ALA A 271 47.46 -6.54 -23.51
N LYS A 272 47.56 -6.98 -24.77
CA LYS A 272 46.46 -7.53 -25.57
C LYS A 272 45.85 -8.74 -24.85
N THR A 273 44.67 -8.57 -24.26
CA THR A 273 43.84 -9.69 -23.82
C THR A 273 43.14 -10.32 -25.03
N THR A 274 43.62 -11.49 -25.41
CA THR A 274 42.91 -12.47 -26.22
C THR A 274 41.54 -12.76 -25.61
N LYS A 275 40.49 -12.70 -26.45
CA LYS A 275 39.11 -13.06 -26.10
C LYS A 275 39.06 -14.56 -25.76
N SER A 276 39.21 -14.89 -24.48
CA SER A 276 38.75 -16.18 -23.96
C SER A 276 37.22 -16.17 -23.99
N VAL A 277 36.65 -16.88 -24.95
CA VAL A 277 35.26 -17.28 -24.95
C VAL A 277 35.06 -18.16 -23.71
N ARG A 278 34.65 -17.53 -22.62
CA ARG A 278 34.24 -18.22 -21.40
C ARG A 278 32.91 -18.89 -21.70
N THR A 279 32.97 -20.14 -22.15
CA THR A 279 31.84 -21.06 -22.17
C THR A 279 31.23 -21.04 -20.77
N GLN A 280 30.03 -20.47 -20.65
CA GLN A 280 29.24 -20.52 -19.43
C GLN A 280 28.98 -21.99 -19.13
N LYS A 281 29.78 -22.55 -18.23
CA LYS A 281 29.56 -23.85 -17.62
C LYS A 281 28.16 -23.80 -17.01
N THR A 282 27.20 -24.45 -17.66
CA THR A 282 25.85 -24.65 -17.15
C THR A 282 26.02 -25.40 -15.82
N THR A 283 25.90 -24.66 -14.72
CA THR A 283 25.96 -25.22 -13.37
C THR A 283 24.80 -26.20 -13.26
N SER A 284 25.12 -27.50 -13.38
CA SER A 284 24.16 -28.58 -13.17
C SER A 284 23.54 -28.35 -11.80
N THR A 285 22.23 -28.12 -11.77
CA THR A 285 21.52 -27.84 -10.53
C THR A 285 21.64 -29.07 -9.63
N PRO A 286 22.22 -28.96 -8.42
CA PRO A 286 22.37 -30.11 -7.54
C PRO A 286 20.98 -30.66 -7.20
N LYS A 287 20.77 -31.97 -7.44
CA LYS A 287 19.56 -32.67 -6.99
C LYS A 287 19.43 -32.46 -5.48
N ILE A 288 18.29 -31.92 -5.04
CA ILE A 288 18.01 -31.65 -3.63
C ILE A 288 17.83 -33.00 -2.92
N ARG A 289 18.78 -33.38 -2.07
CA ARG A 289 18.73 -34.63 -1.30
C ARG A 289 17.97 -34.50 0.02
N ASP A 290 17.82 -33.28 0.54
CA ASP A 290 17.28 -33.02 1.87
C ASP A 290 16.24 -31.89 1.82
N PHE A 291 14.96 -32.27 1.74
CA PHE A 291 13.84 -31.33 1.67
C PHE A 291 13.57 -30.63 3.01
N SER A 292 13.99 -31.21 4.14
CA SER A 292 13.74 -30.67 5.49
C SER A 292 14.33 -29.27 5.71
N LYS A 293 15.46 -28.99 5.05
CA LYS A 293 16.14 -27.68 5.06
C LYS A 293 15.31 -26.55 4.43
N TYR A 294 14.36 -26.90 3.57
CA TYR A 294 13.51 -25.96 2.84
C TYR A 294 12.09 -25.85 3.41
N LYS A 295 11.77 -26.64 4.45
CA LYS A 295 10.48 -26.58 5.15
C LYS A 295 10.32 -25.26 5.91
N PRO A 296 9.25 -24.47 5.69
CA PRO A 296 8.93 -23.29 6.50
C PRO A 296 8.88 -23.63 7.99
N LYS A 297 9.37 -22.71 8.84
CA LYS A 297 9.29 -22.88 10.30
C LYS A 297 7.88 -22.51 10.78
N GLY A 298 6.97 -23.48 10.79
CA GLY A 298 5.62 -23.38 11.32
C GLY A 298 5.19 -24.72 11.94
N SER A 299 4.29 -24.68 12.93
CA SER A 299 3.74 -25.87 13.60
C SER A 299 2.83 -26.67 12.68
N TYR A 300 2.04 -25.98 11.84
CA TYR A 300 1.20 -26.56 10.81
C TYR A 300 1.57 -25.95 9.47
N LEU A 301 1.77 -26.78 8.44
CA LEU A 301 2.05 -26.32 7.09
C LEU A 301 0.75 -26.19 6.30
N SER A 302 0.57 -25.06 5.65
CA SER A 302 -0.51 -24.80 4.72
C SER A 302 0.05 -24.35 3.36
N GLU A 303 -0.78 -24.37 2.30
CA GLU A 303 -0.37 -23.86 0.99
C GLU A 303 0.13 -22.41 1.06
N GLU A 304 -0.41 -21.61 1.97
CA GLU A 304 -0.01 -20.21 2.20
C GLU A 304 1.46 -20.08 2.60
N ASP A 305 2.01 -21.05 3.31
CA ASP A 305 3.39 -21.01 3.80
C ASP A 305 4.43 -21.18 2.68
N PHE A 306 3.98 -21.64 1.50
CA PHE A 306 4.82 -21.84 0.33
C PHE A 306 4.69 -20.72 -0.71
N LYS A 307 3.84 -19.72 -0.47
CA LYS A 307 3.69 -18.55 -1.34
C LYS A 307 4.80 -17.55 -1.10
N CYS A 308 5.21 -16.84 -2.15
CA CYS A 308 6.17 -15.77 -2.04
C CYS A 308 5.69 -14.70 -1.04
N ILE A 309 6.56 -14.31 -0.10
CA ILE A 309 6.25 -13.30 0.94
C ILE A 309 6.05 -11.86 0.41
N PHE A 310 6.32 -11.60 -0.87
CA PHE A 310 6.14 -10.28 -1.48
C PHE A 310 4.94 -10.24 -2.44
N CYS A 311 4.89 -11.14 -3.45
CA CYS A 311 3.75 -11.17 -4.38
C CYS A 311 2.56 -12.02 -3.94
N PHE A 312 2.68 -12.78 -2.84
CA PHE A 312 1.63 -13.65 -2.30
C PHE A 312 1.09 -14.69 -3.30
N LYS A 313 1.91 -15.08 -4.29
CA LYS A 313 1.58 -16.12 -5.25
C LYS A 313 2.41 -17.37 -4.97
N LEU A 314 1.80 -18.53 -5.16
CA LEU A 314 2.51 -19.80 -5.17
C LEU A 314 3.38 -19.84 -6.43
N PRO A 315 4.69 -20.13 -6.33
CA PRO A 315 5.56 -20.24 -7.48
C PRO A 315 5.04 -21.29 -8.48
N LYS A 316 4.87 -20.91 -9.74
CA LYS A 316 4.27 -21.77 -10.76
C LYS A 316 5.02 -21.72 -12.09
N LEU A 317 4.98 -22.84 -12.81
CA LEU A 317 5.49 -22.94 -14.18
C LEU A 317 4.31 -22.84 -15.16
N PRO A 318 4.47 -22.17 -16.33
CA PRO A 318 5.72 -21.61 -16.87
C PRO A 318 6.09 -20.20 -16.38
N ASP A 319 5.15 -19.46 -15.77
CA ASP A 319 5.28 -18.02 -15.45
C ASP A 319 6.55 -17.64 -14.66
N ASP A 320 7.01 -18.50 -13.74
CA ASP A 320 8.15 -18.23 -12.88
C ASP A 320 9.41 -19.04 -13.25
N ARG A 321 9.51 -19.58 -14.47
CA ARG A 321 10.61 -20.49 -14.89
C ARG A 321 12.01 -19.89 -14.64
N ASN A 322 12.19 -18.59 -14.83
CA ASN A 322 13.49 -17.90 -14.74
C ASN A 322 13.66 -17.01 -13.50
N LYS A 323 12.64 -16.90 -12.62
CA LYS A 323 12.71 -15.99 -11.47
C LYS A 323 13.57 -16.53 -10.33
N GLY A 324 13.52 -17.85 -10.12
CA GLY A 324 14.17 -18.50 -8.98
C GLY A 324 13.55 -18.11 -7.64
N ILE A 325 13.80 -18.91 -6.60
CA ILE A 325 13.22 -18.78 -5.27
C ILE A 325 14.32 -18.67 -4.22
N VAL A 326 14.27 -17.66 -3.38
CA VAL A 326 15.15 -17.51 -2.22
C VAL A 326 14.37 -17.86 -0.97
N ILE A 327 14.95 -18.67 -0.09
CA ILE A 327 14.34 -19.01 1.19
C ILE A 327 15.04 -18.23 2.31
N CYS A 328 14.26 -17.61 3.19
CA CYS A 328 14.81 -16.90 4.34
C CYS A 328 15.63 -17.86 5.23
N PRO A 329 16.88 -17.53 5.61
CA PRO A 329 17.69 -18.40 6.46
C PRO A 329 17.10 -18.58 7.87
N ASN A 330 16.32 -17.61 8.35
CA ASN A 330 15.78 -17.61 9.70
C ASN A 330 14.43 -18.32 9.80
N CYS A 331 13.42 -17.87 9.05
CA CYS A 331 12.05 -18.41 9.11
C CYS A 331 11.71 -19.41 8.01
N ARG A 332 12.59 -19.59 7.03
CA ARG A 332 12.40 -20.51 5.89
C ARG A 332 11.18 -20.24 5.00
N TYR A 333 10.61 -19.04 5.05
CA TYR A 333 9.60 -18.62 4.09
C TYR A 333 10.23 -18.23 2.74
N PRO A 334 9.54 -18.49 1.61
CA PRO A 334 10.06 -18.28 0.27
C PRO A 334 9.82 -16.86 -0.25
N ALA A 335 10.66 -16.42 -1.18
CA ALA A 335 10.49 -15.21 -1.97
C ALA A 335 10.96 -15.46 -3.40
N HIS A 336 10.38 -14.81 -4.41
CA HIS A 336 11.01 -14.76 -5.74
C HIS A 336 12.34 -14.00 -5.65
N ALA A 337 13.36 -14.48 -6.35
CA ALA A 337 14.73 -14.00 -6.15
C ALA A 337 14.92 -12.53 -6.58
N ASP A 338 14.17 -12.07 -7.58
CA ASP A 338 14.09 -10.69 -8.02
C ASP A 338 13.47 -9.79 -6.93
N GLU A 339 12.32 -10.19 -6.37
CA GLU A 339 11.64 -9.46 -5.29
C GLU A 339 12.49 -9.41 -4.02
N PHE A 340 13.16 -10.52 -3.69
CA PHE A 340 14.10 -10.58 -2.57
C PHE A 340 15.29 -9.63 -2.78
N LYS A 341 15.90 -9.63 -3.97
CA LYS A 341 17.01 -8.74 -4.29
C LYS A 341 16.60 -7.27 -4.21
N ASP A 342 15.42 -6.92 -4.69
CA ASP A 342 14.93 -5.55 -4.63
C ASP A 342 14.67 -5.09 -3.19
N TRP A 343 14.05 -5.96 -2.38
CA TRP A 343 13.85 -5.72 -0.95
C TRP A 343 15.18 -5.53 -0.21
N MET A 344 16.21 -6.34 -0.52
CA MET A 344 17.53 -6.25 0.11
C MET A 344 18.31 -4.96 -0.18
N LYS A 345 17.91 -4.18 -1.21
CA LYS A 345 18.49 -2.84 -1.45
C LYS A 345 18.04 -1.82 -0.41
N THR A 346 16.87 -2.01 0.19
CA THR A 346 16.23 -1.05 1.09
C THR A 346 16.13 -1.53 2.53
N SER A 347 16.20 -2.84 2.77
CA SER A 347 16.12 -3.44 4.09
C SER A 347 17.13 -4.58 4.26
N ASN A 348 17.71 -4.70 5.46
CA ASN A 348 18.52 -5.85 5.86
C ASN A 348 17.71 -6.88 6.68
N LEU A 349 16.38 -6.74 6.76
CA LEU A 349 15.50 -7.60 7.55
C LEU A 349 14.64 -8.50 6.65
N CYS A 350 14.27 -9.68 7.13
CA CYS A 350 13.25 -10.48 6.47
C CYS A 350 11.88 -9.78 6.53
N SER A 351 11.14 -9.69 5.42
CA SER A 351 9.80 -9.09 5.40
C SER A 351 8.75 -9.88 6.20
N ARG A 352 8.98 -11.19 6.42
CA ARG A 352 8.08 -12.07 7.18
C ARG A 352 8.43 -12.11 8.67
N CYS A 353 9.66 -12.49 9.02
CA CYS A 353 10.06 -12.71 10.41
C CYS A 353 10.87 -11.57 11.04
N SER A 354 11.17 -10.51 10.29
CA SER A 354 11.94 -9.34 10.74
C SER A 354 13.35 -9.62 11.24
N SER A 355 13.82 -10.87 11.20
CA SER A 355 15.19 -11.23 11.58
C SER A 355 16.18 -10.64 10.57
N VAL A 356 17.33 -10.19 11.08
CA VAL A 356 18.43 -9.67 10.25
C VAL A 356 18.91 -10.76 9.29
N ILE A 357 19.01 -10.42 8.00
CA ILE A 357 19.59 -11.29 6.98
C ILE A 357 21.11 -11.12 6.97
N PRO A 358 21.88 -12.21 7.17
CA PRO A 358 23.34 -12.16 7.17
C PRO A 358 23.91 -11.48 5.91
N SER A 359 24.93 -10.64 6.06
CA SER A 359 25.53 -9.88 4.94
C SER A 359 25.99 -10.77 3.78
N GLY A 360 26.58 -11.93 4.07
CA GLY A 360 26.97 -12.92 3.06
C GLY A 360 25.77 -13.44 2.26
N PHE A 361 24.65 -13.74 2.94
CA PHE A 361 23.42 -14.19 2.28
C PHE A 361 22.77 -13.07 1.46
N ARG A 362 22.88 -11.81 1.88
CA ARG A 362 22.37 -10.66 1.09
C ARG A 362 23.14 -10.47 -0.22
N ARG A 363 24.46 -10.62 -0.19
CA ARG A 363 25.32 -10.46 -1.36
C ARG A 363 25.18 -11.62 -2.34
N ASN A 364 25.05 -12.84 -1.83
CA ASN A 364 24.92 -14.04 -2.65
C ASN A 364 23.87 -15.00 -2.07
N PRO A 365 22.57 -14.70 -2.25
CA PRO A 365 21.51 -15.57 -1.74
C PRO A 365 21.50 -16.89 -2.50
N ARG A 366 21.23 -17.99 -1.79
CA ARG A 366 21.09 -19.30 -2.43
C ARG A 366 19.78 -19.35 -3.22
N ILE A 367 19.88 -19.45 -4.54
CA ILE A 367 18.70 -19.46 -5.43
C ILE A 367 18.24 -20.90 -5.75
N ILE A 368 17.03 -21.17 -5.30
CA ILE A 368 16.03 -22.17 -5.69
C ILE A 368 15.65 -22.16 -7.17
N THR A 369 15.82 -23.19 -8.01
CA THR A 369 15.02 -23.20 -9.25
C THR A 369 13.54 -23.41 -8.90
N THR A 370 12.64 -22.75 -9.65
CA THR A 370 11.18 -22.87 -9.43
C THR A 370 10.73 -24.33 -9.56
N LYS A 371 11.30 -25.10 -10.49
CA LYS A 371 11.02 -26.55 -10.64
C LYS A 371 11.34 -27.33 -9.36
N ASN A 372 12.52 -27.08 -8.76
CA ASN A 372 12.93 -27.75 -7.53
C ASN A 372 12.10 -27.29 -6.33
N TYR A 373 11.73 -26.01 -6.27
CA TYR A 373 10.86 -25.49 -5.23
C TYR A 373 9.45 -26.08 -5.28
N ILE A 374 8.88 -26.26 -6.48
CA ILE A 374 7.59 -26.95 -6.65
C ILE A 374 7.67 -28.40 -6.17
N MET A 375 8.80 -29.10 -6.39
CA MET A 375 9.01 -30.45 -5.84
C MET A 375 9.04 -30.45 -4.30
N ILE A 376 9.71 -29.47 -3.67
CA ILE A 376 9.70 -29.27 -2.21
C ILE A 376 8.27 -29.05 -1.71
N TYR A 377 7.53 -28.13 -2.33
CA TYR A 377 6.14 -27.82 -1.96
C TYR A 377 5.25 -29.06 -2.03
N LYS A 378 5.34 -29.81 -3.13
CA LYS A 378 4.57 -31.05 -3.29
C LYS A 378 4.89 -32.01 -2.16
N HIS A 379 6.17 -32.32 -1.91
CA HIS A 379 6.58 -33.27 -0.88
C HIS A 379 6.02 -33.03 0.53
N PHE A 380 5.72 -31.77 0.90
CA PHE A 380 5.21 -31.45 2.23
C PHE A 380 3.69 -31.32 2.35
N LEU A 381 2.98 -31.14 1.23
CA LEU A 381 1.54 -30.86 1.23
C LEU A 381 0.72 -31.77 0.29
N LYS A 382 1.39 -32.62 -0.49
CA LYS A 382 0.82 -33.64 -1.36
C LYS A 382 1.62 -34.93 -1.22
#